data_AF-X1SNT3-F1
#
_entry.id   AF-X1SNT3-F1
#
_cell.length_a   1.000
_cell.length_b   1.000
_cell.length_c   1.000
_cell.angle_alpha   90.00
_cell.angle_beta   90.00
_cell.angle_gamma   90.00
#
_symmetry.space_group_name_H-M   'P 1'
#
loop_
_entity.id
_entity.type
_entity.pdbx_description
1 polymer ?
#
loop_
_entity_poly.entity_id
_entity_poly.type
_entity_poly.pdbx_seq_one_letter_code
_entity_poly.pdbx_strand_id
1 'polypeptide(L)'
;MPKKVLLLIVLPLLLLSSCKRDTVAPKVIITNPQNGLTNVNPLMTEISVTFSESMMDKSWSWCYEDGKNFPETTGDAYYTENNTKNILPVKLEPNTEYHILIQILCHHQ
;
A
#
# COMPACT_ATOMS: atom_id res chain seq x y z
N MET A 1 12.31 2.81 66.39
CA MET A 1 13.38 2.89 65.36
C MET A 1 12.74 3.15 64.01
N PRO A 2 12.99 4.28 63.33
CA PRO A 2 12.35 4.56 62.05
C PRO A 2 13.03 3.75 60.95
N LYS A 3 12.27 2.89 60.28
CA LYS A 3 12.72 2.15 59.09
C LYS A 3 12.85 3.14 57.93
N LYS A 4 14.07 3.45 57.51
CA LYS A 4 14.36 4.23 56.29
C LYS A 4 13.97 3.36 55.09
N VAL A 5 12.89 3.70 54.42
CA VAL A 5 12.52 3.12 53.12
C VAL A 5 13.34 3.84 52.06
N LEU A 6 14.29 3.12 51.46
CA LEU A 6 15.05 3.61 50.31
C LEU A 6 14.20 3.36 49.05
N LEU A 7 13.58 4.42 48.53
CA LEU A 7 12.85 4.38 47.27
C LEU A 7 13.86 4.44 46.11
N LEU A 8 14.17 3.29 45.51
CA LEU A 8 14.95 3.22 44.27
C LEU A 8 14.05 3.58 43.09
N ILE A 9 14.12 4.84 42.64
CA ILE A 9 13.50 5.29 41.39
C ILE A 9 14.40 4.82 40.24
N VAL A 10 14.04 3.69 39.62
CA VAL A 10 14.66 3.24 38.37
C VAL A 10 14.04 4.06 37.24
N LEU A 11 14.71 5.14 36.84
CA LEU A 11 14.32 5.93 35.67
C LEU A 11 14.47 5.01 34.44
N PRO A 12 13.40 4.69 33.67
CA PRO A 12 13.59 3.96 32.44
C PRO A 12 14.38 4.86 31.52
N LEU A 13 15.58 4.42 31.16
CA LEU A 13 16.40 5.06 30.13
C LEU A 13 15.55 5.05 28.86
N LEU A 14 14.92 6.20 28.54
CA LEU A 14 14.25 6.42 27.27
C LEU A 14 15.32 6.24 26.20
N LEU A 15 15.34 5.05 25.60
CA LEU A 15 16.00 4.82 24.34
C LEU A 15 15.28 5.74 23.36
N LEU A 16 15.87 6.92 23.15
CA LEU A 16 15.54 7.80 22.04
C LEU A 16 15.93 7.04 20.77
N SER A 17 15.08 6.11 20.36
CA SER A 17 15.12 5.53 19.02
C SER A 17 14.97 6.72 18.08
N SER A 18 16.08 7.14 17.48
CA SER A 18 16.04 8.09 16.37
C SER A 18 15.26 7.38 15.27
N CYS A 19 13.96 7.66 15.19
CA CYS A 19 13.15 7.22 14.06
C CYS A 19 13.76 7.93 12.85
N LYS A 20 14.49 7.15 12.04
CA LYS A 20 15.09 7.64 10.81
C LYS A 20 13.95 8.15 9.95
N ARG A 21 13.88 9.47 9.74
CA ARG A 21 12.90 10.05 8.82
C ARG A 21 13.12 9.43 7.46
N ASP A 22 12.07 8.82 6.94
CA ASP A 22 12.07 8.40 5.57
C ASP A 22 12.09 9.64 4.66
N THR A 23 13.01 9.62 3.71
CA THR A 23 13.27 10.72 2.76
C THR A 23 13.21 10.25 1.32
N VAL A 24 12.98 8.95 1.10
CA VAL A 24 12.85 8.38 -0.23
C VAL A 24 11.36 8.25 -0.50
N ALA A 25 10.89 8.84 -1.60
CA ALA A 25 9.49 8.69 -1.96
C ALA A 25 9.24 7.27 -2.52
N PRO A 26 8.12 6.63 -2.17
CA PRO A 26 7.77 5.33 -2.71
C PRO A 26 7.55 5.40 -4.22
N LYS A 27 7.93 4.34 -4.91
CA LYS A 27 7.78 4.21 -6.37
C LYS A 27 7.05 2.93 -6.70
N VAL A 28 6.22 2.97 -7.74
CA VAL A 28 5.74 1.73 -8.37
C VAL A 28 6.90 1.06 -9.09
N ILE A 29 7.17 -0.20 -8.74
CA ILE A 29 8.25 -1.00 -9.36
C ILE A 29 7.72 -2.13 -10.23
N ILE A 30 6.49 -2.62 -9.96
CA ILE A 30 5.84 -3.68 -10.74
C ILE A 30 4.35 -3.39 -10.82
N THR A 31 3.73 -3.69 -11.97
CA THR A 31 2.29 -3.82 -12.11
C THR A 31 1.97 -5.21 -12.66
N ASN A 32 0.85 -5.79 -12.24
CA ASN A 32 0.31 -7.00 -12.82
C ASN A 32 -1.19 -6.80 -13.10
N PRO A 33 -1.64 -6.80 -14.36
CA PRO A 33 -0.84 -6.95 -15.58
C PRO A 33 0.18 -5.81 -15.76
N GLN A 34 1.23 -6.06 -16.55
CA GLN A 34 2.19 -5.02 -16.89
C GLN A 34 1.47 -3.89 -17.65
N ASN A 35 1.83 -2.63 -17.38
CA ASN A 35 1.26 -1.51 -18.11
C ASN A 35 1.46 -1.67 -19.63
N GLY A 36 0.39 -1.44 -20.39
CA GLY A 36 0.36 -1.63 -21.85
C GLY A 36 0.33 -3.08 -22.32
N LEU A 37 0.20 -4.07 -21.42
CA LEU A 37 0.08 -5.47 -21.82
C LEU A 37 -1.21 -5.70 -22.60
N THR A 38 -1.08 -6.23 -23.81
CA THR A 38 -2.19 -6.74 -24.62
C THR A 38 -2.45 -8.21 -24.34
N ASN A 39 -3.64 -8.72 -24.70
CA ASN A 39 -4.02 -10.13 -24.52
C ASN A 39 -4.01 -10.59 -23.05
N VAL A 40 -4.41 -9.70 -22.13
CA VAL A 40 -4.63 -10.05 -20.73
C VAL A 40 -5.69 -11.16 -20.65
N ASN A 41 -5.42 -12.20 -19.87
CA ASN A 41 -6.37 -13.29 -19.67
C ASN A 41 -7.62 -12.75 -18.95
N PRO A 42 -8.82 -12.80 -19.55
CA PRO A 42 -10.04 -12.29 -18.91
C PRO A 42 -10.46 -13.11 -17.68
N LEU A 43 -9.90 -14.31 -17.48
CA LEU A 43 -10.12 -15.11 -16.26
C LEU A 43 -9.25 -14.66 -15.08
N MET A 44 -8.38 -13.66 -15.26
CA MET A 44 -7.66 -13.03 -14.16
C MET A 44 -8.64 -12.30 -13.26
N THR A 45 -8.55 -12.56 -11.95
CA THR A 45 -9.48 -12.04 -10.94
C THR A 45 -8.91 -10.91 -10.10
N GLU A 46 -7.64 -10.55 -10.33
CA GLU A 46 -6.93 -9.57 -9.52
C GLU A 46 -5.95 -8.79 -10.39
N ILE A 47 -5.87 -7.48 -10.15
CA ILE A 47 -4.77 -6.64 -10.60
C ILE A 47 -3.96 -6.18 -9.38
N SER A 48 -2.70 -5.81 -9.57
CA SER A 48 -1.86 -5.36 -8.47
C SER A 48 -0.78 -4.38 -8.88
N VAL A 49 -0.33 -3.62 -7.89
CA VAL A 49 0.80 -2.68 -7.95
C VAL A 49 1.74 -3.03 -6.80
N THR A 50 3.03 -3.21 -7.10
CA THR A 50 4.08 -3.37 -6.09
C THR A 50 4.91 -2.09 -6.01
N PHE A 51 5.13 -1.62 -4.78
CA PHE A 51 5.90 -0.43 -4.43
C PHE A 51 7.31 -0.80 -3.98
N SER A 52 8.23 0.16 -4.07
CA SER A 52 9.63 0.02 -3.65
C SER A 52 9.81 -0.19 -2.15
N GLU A 53 8.78 0.11 -1.35
CA GLU A 53 8.78 0.04 0.10
C GLU A 53 7.39 -0.16 0.67
N SER A 54 7.32 -0.38 1.99
CA SER A 54 6.08 -0.62 2.72
C SER A 54 5.22 0.64 2.73
N MET A 55 3.97 0.53 2.29
CA MET A 55 3.04 1.64 2.21
C MET A 55 2.13 1.70 3.44
N MET A 56 1.66 2.91 3.75
CA MET A 56 0.56 3.08 4.69
C MET A 56 -0.74 2.65 4.02
N ASP A 57 -1.46 1.74 4.65
CA ASP A 57 -2.76 1.32 4.15
C ASP A 57 -3.74 2.50 4.11
N LYS A 58 -4.68 2.47 3.16
CA LYS A 58 -5.69 3.51 2.90
C LYS A 58 -5.13 4.90 2.53
N SER A 59 -3.83 5.01 2.25
CA SER A 59 -3.19 6.23 1.76
C SER A 59 -2.99 6.21 0.23
N TRP A 60 -3.95 5.62 -0.49
CA TRP A 60 -3.90 5.40 -1.93
C TRP A 60 -5.32 5.28 -2.50
N SER A 61 -5.45 5.38 -3.82
CA SER A 61 -6.71 5.18 -4.52
C SER A 61 -6.49 4.58 -5.91
N TRP A 62 -7.32 3.59 -6.27
CA TRP A 62 -7.48 3.14 -7.66
C TRP A 62 -8.50 4.04 -8.34
N CYS A 63 -8.01 4.82 -9.31
CA CYS A 63 -8.78 5.86 -9.98
C CYS A 63 -9.00 5.51 -11.45
N TYR A 64 -9.92 6.24 -12.07
CA TYR A 64 -10.22 6.18 -13.49
C TYR A 64 -10.54 7.59 -14.00
N GLU A 65 -10.32 7.85 -15.30
CA GLU A 65 -10.69 9.12 -15.93
C GLU A 65 -12.20 9.17 -16.21
N ASP A 66 -12.70 8.13 -16.87
CA ASP A 66 -14.10 7.83 -17.02
C ASP A 66 -14.37 6.42 -16.48
N GLY A 67 -15.50 6.22 -15.81
CA GLY A 67 -15.81 4.91 -15.21
C GLY A 67 -16.10 3.81 -16.23
N LYS A 68 -16.09 4.13 -17.53
CA LYS A 68 -16.45 3.19 -18.60
C LYS A 68 -15.33 2.18 -18.85
N ASN A 69 -14.08 2.62 -18.71
CA ASN A 69 -12.89 1.81 -18.93
C ASN A 69 -12.24 1.34 -17.60
N PHE A 70 -13.02 1.29 -16.52
CA PHE A 70 -12.59 0.71 -15.24
C PHE A 70 -13.27 -0.65 -15.04
N PRO A 71 -12.55 -1.69 -14.58
CA PRO A 71 -13.15 -3.00 -14.37
C PRO A 71 -14.14 -2.98 -13.20
N GLU A 72 -15.10 -3.90 -13.23
CA GLU A 72 -15.93 -4.17 -12.06
C GLU A 72 -15.04 -4.69 -10.93
N THR A 73 -15.13 -4.09 -9.75
CA THR A 73 -14.43 -4.53 -8.55
C THR A 73 -15.24 -5.57 -7.81
N THR A 74 -14.64 -6.71 -7.49
CA THR A 74 -15.33 -7.83 -6.81
C THR A 74 -15.09 -7.86 -5.29
N GLY A 75 -14.33 -6.89 -4.79
CA GLY A 75 -14.04 -6.71 -3.36
C GLY A 75 -13.19 -5.47 -3.12
N ASP A 76 -12.92 -5.20 -1.84
CA ASP A 76 -12.05 -4.10 -1.42
C ASP A 76 -10.59 -4.40 -1.80
N ALA A 77 -9.85 -3.36 -2.20
CA ALA A 77 -8.42 -3.49 -2.40
C ALA A 77 -7.68 -3.63 -1.06
N TYR A 78 -6.60 -4.41 -1.06
CA TYR A 78 -5.88 -4.80 0.14
C TYR A 78 -4.38 -4.94 -0.12
N TYR A 79 -3.58 -4.92 0.95
CA TYR A 79 -2.14 -5.07 0.88
C TYR A 79 -1.68 -6.49 1.20
N THR A 80 -0.59 -6.90 0.55
CA THR A 80 0.18 -8.12 0.81
C THR A 80 1.67 -7.79 0.83
N GLU A 81 2.52 -8.80 1.06
CA GLU A 81 3.99 -8.67 0.98
C GLU A 81 4.52 -7.53 1.89
N ASN A 82 4.10 -7.52 3.16
CA ASN A 82 4.48 -6.48 4.14
C ASN A 82 4.11 -5.05 3.69
N ASN A 83 2.89 -4.90 3.18
CA ASN A 83 2.33 -3.66 2.63
C ASN A 83 3.10 -3.06 1.44
N THR A 84 3.87 -3.88 0.71
CA THR A 84 4.53 -3.43 -0.51
C THR A 84 3.68 -3.68 -1.75
N LYS A 85 2.70 -4.60 -1.70
CA LYS A 85 1.89 -4.96 -2.87
C LYS A 85 0.40 -4.74 -2.62
N ASN A 86 -0.19 -3.77 -3.32
CA ASN A 86 -1.62 -3.50 -3.29
C ASN A 86 -2.33 -4.32 -4.38
N ILE A 87 -3.40 -5.00 -4.01
CA ILE A 87 -4.19 -5.87 -4.88
C ILE A 87 -5.62 -5.33 -4.95
N LEU A 88 -6.18 -5.24 -6.15
CA LEU A 88 -7.59 -4.96 -6.39
C LEU A 88 -8.25 -6.20 -7.02
N PRO A 89 -9.21 -6.83 -6.32
CA PRO A 89 -10.07 -7.85 -6.91
C PRO A 89 -10.94 -7.26 -8.02
N VAL A 90 -10.92 -7.88 -9.19
CA VAL A 90 -11.62 -7.39 -10.38
C VAL A 90 -12.30 -8.52 -11.14
N LYS A 91 -13.24 -8.14 -11.99
CA LYS A 91 -13.74 -8.98 -13.08
C LYS A 91 -13.36 -8.34 -14.41
N LEU A 92 -12.62 -9.07 -15.23
CA LEU A 92 -12.22 -8.63 -16.56
C LEU A 92 -13.14 -9.22 -17.62
N GLU A 93 -13.42 -8.42 -18.65
CA GLU A 93 -14.21 -8.82 -19.80
C GLU A 93 -13.30 -9.01 -21.03
N PRO A 94 -13.56 -10.00 -21.90
CA PRO A 94 -12.77 -10.20 -23.11
C PRO A 94 -12.90 -8.99 -24.05
N ASN A 95 -11.85 -8.73 -24.84
CA ASN A 95 -11.80 -7.65 -25.84
C ASN A 95 -12.10 -6.25 -25.28
N THR A 96 -11.73 -5.99 -24.03
CA THR A 96 -11.95 -4.72 -23.35
C THR A 96 -10.63 -4.06 -22.98
N GLU A 97 -10.53 -2.77 -23.22
CA GLU A 97 -9.40 -1.92 -22.83
C GLU A 97 -9.71 -1.25 -21.49
N TYR A 98 -8.74 -1.28 -20.56
CA TYR A 98 -8.88 -0.70 -19.23
C TYR A 98 -7.90 0.44 -19.00
N HIS A 99 -8.39 1.57 -18.49
CA HIS A 99 -7.60 2.75 -18.15
C HIS A 99 -7.67 2.93 -16.63
N ILE A 100 -6.58 2.55 -15.96
CA ILE A 100 -6.52 2.49 -14.50
C ILE A 100 -5.37 3.38 -14.04
N LEU A 101 -5.68 4.25 -13.08
CA LEU A 101 -4.74 5.16 -12.45
C LEU A 101 -4.52 4.69 -11.01
N ILE A 102 -3.28 4.77 -10.51
CA ILE A 102 -2.98 4.60 -9.09
C ILE A 102 -2.52 5.94 -8.53
N GLN A 103 -3.27 6.49 -7.58
CA GLN A 103 -2.90 7.70 -6.87
C GLN A 103 -2.38 7.33 -5.48
N ILE A 104 -1.18 7.80 -5.16
CA ILE A 104 -0.58 7.64 -3.83
C ILE A 104 -0.75 8.96 -3.09
N LEU A 105 -1.35 8.92 -1.90
CA LEU A 105 -1.39 10.04 -0.98
C LEU A 105 -0.15 9.96 -0.08
N CYS A 106 0.92 10.65 -0.47
CA CYS A 106 2.06 10.84 0.41
C CYS A 106 1.76 12.03 1.35
N HIS A 107 1.37 11.75 2.59
CA HIS A 107 1.51 12.73 3.67
C HIS A 107 2.98 12.73 4.12
N HIS A 108 3.75 13.77 3.78
CA HIS A 108 4.99 14.05 4.49
C HIS A 108 4.64 14.34 5.96
N GLN A 109 5.13 13.51 6.87
CA GLN A 109 5.23 13.82 8.30
C GLN A 109 6.63 14.33 8.64
#